data_AF-A0A257GYL8-F1
#
_entry.id   AF-A0A257GYL8-F1
#
_cell.length_a   1.000
_cell.length_b   1.000
_cell.length_c   1.000
_cell.angle_alpha   90.00
_cell.angle_beta   90.00
_cell.angle_gamma   90.00
#
_symmetry.space_group_name_H-M   'P 1'
#
loop_
_entity.id
_entity.type
_entity.pdbx_description
1 polymer ?
#
loop_
_entity_poly.entity_id
_entity_poly.type
_entity_poly.pdbx_seq_one_letter_code
_entity_poly.pdbx_strand_id
1 'polypeptide(L)'
;MNTAVDKSADETTISAELLRRYDVAGPRYTSYPTADRFVEAFSPDDYAQALKQRRSGAAALALPLSLYVHIPFCESLCYYCACNKIITKHHDKAASYLRYLAREVDLHTAQIGMGQVVTQLHLGGGSPTFLSDVELRELMAMLRRNFSFAPGGEYSIEVDPRTVDEARLETLAQLGINRLSFGVQDFDPAVQKAVHRVQPAQQVFALVEAARAKGFESINVDLIYGLPQQSPESFDRTLAQIVQLRPDRIALYAYAHLPERFKPQRRINTVELPSGSAKIAMLSRSLQALVGAGYVYVGMDHFALPGDSLAVAKRQGRLHR
;
A
#
# COMPACT_ATOMS: atom_id res chain seq x y z
N MET A 1 10.95 27.73 -43.42
CA MET A 1 9.80 26.94 -42.96
C MET A 1 10.30 25.98 -41.90
N ASN A 2 10.05 26.33 -40.65
CA ASN A 2 10.56 25.65 -39.47
C ASN A 2 9.50 24.61 -39.08
N THR A 3 9.71 23.34 -39.40
CA THR A 3 8.81 22.26 -38.96
C THR A 3 9.09 21.96 -37.49
N ALA A 4 8.31 22.60 -36.64
CA ALA A 4 8.17 22.24 -35.24
C ALA A 4 7.45 20.89 -35.11
N VAL A 5 8.16 19.94 -34.50
CA VAL A 5 7.71 18.92 -33.53
C VAL A 5 6.56 18.00 -33.93
N ASP A 6 6.88 16.69 -33.98
CA ASP A 6 6.10 15.74 -33.18
C ASP A 6 7.05 14.86 -32.35
N LYS A 7 7.13 15.14 -31.05
CA LYS A 7 7.80 14.33 -30.01
C LYS A 7 6.75 13.74 -29.06
N SER A 8 5.56 13.39 -29.56
CA SER A 8 4.45 12.94 -28.70
C SER A 8 4.14 11.44 -28.73
N ALA A 9 4.99 10.60 -29.34
CA ALA A 9 4.76 9.15 -29.35
C ALA A 9 5.98 8.34 -28.85
N ASP A 10 5.77 7.63 -27.74
CA ASP A 10 6.37 6.33 -27.42
C ASP A 10 7.70 6.25 -26.61
N GLU A 11 7.81 6.94 -25.48
CA GLU A 11 8.94 6.75 -24.52
C GLU A 11 8.67 5.72 -23.40
N THR A 12 7.54 4.97 -23.43
CA THR A 12 7.14 4.11 -22.28
C THR A 12 6.60 2.73 -22.63
N THR A 13 6.73 2.23 -23.86
CA THR A 13 6.22 0.89 -24.18
C THR A 13 7.16 -0.21 -23.69
N ILE A 14 6.93 -0.68 -22.47
CA ILE A 14 7.51 -1.92 -21.95
C ILE A 14 6.88 -3.08 -22.74
N SER A 15 7.61 -3.61 -23.73
CA SER A 15 7.13 -4.70 -24.58
C SER A 15 7.23 -6.06 -23.89
N ALA A 16 6.40 -7.02 -24.31
CA ALA A 16 6.49 -8.41 -23.84
C ALA A 16 7.85 -9.06 -24.16
N GLU A 17 8.53 -8.62 -25.23
CA GLU A 17 9.89 -9.05 -25.54
C GLU A 17 10.89 -8.56 -24.50
N LEU A 18 10.84 -7.27 -24.12
CA LEU A 18 11.70 -6.71 -23.07
C LEU A 18 11.46 -7.40 -21.73
N LEU A 19 10.19 -7.63 -21.36
CA LEU A 19 9.84 -8.36 -20.14
C LEU A 19 10.46 -9.77 -20.13
N ARG A 20 10.35 -10.53 -21.23
CA ARG A 20 10.97 -11.86 -21.33
C ARG A 20 12.49 -11.82 -21.25
N ARG A 21 13.12 -10.82 -21.86
CA ARG A 21 14.59 -10.68 -21.87
C ARG A 21 15.15 -10.40 -20.48
N TYR A 22 14.42 -9.65 -19.65
CA TYR A 22 14.88 -9.18 -18.33
C TYR A 22 14.15 -9.84 -17.15
N ASP A 23 13.40 -10.93 -17.37
CA ASP A 23 12.79 -11.77 -16.31
C ASP A 23 13.87 -12.63 -15.63
N VAL A 24 14.80 -11.97 -14.94
CA VAL A 24 15.90 -12.57 -14.18
C VAL A 24 15.85 -12.13 -12.74
N ALA A 25 16.39 -12.95 -11.83
CA ALA A 25 16.46 -12.60 -10.42
C ALA A 25 17.32 -11.34 -10.21
N GLY A 26 16.74 -10.33 -9.55
CA GLY A 26 17.40 -9.08 -9.22
C GLY A 26 17.06 -8.61 -7.81
N PRO A 27 17.88 -7.73 -7.21
CA PRO A 27 17.57 -7.16 -5.91
C PRO A 27 16.30 -6.32 -6.00
N ARG A 28 15.29 -6.65 -5.16
CA ARG A 28 14.17 -5.74 -4.94
C ARG A 28 14.66 -4.62 -4.04
N TYR A 29 15.05 -3.51 -4.66
CA TYR A 29 15.33 -2.30 -3.90
C TYR A 29 14.02 -1.89 -3.22
N THR A 30 13.93 -2.05 -1.91
CA THR A 30 12.87 -1.48 -1.05
C THR A 30 13.36 -0.19 -0.37
N SER A 31 14.64 -0.14 -0.05
CA SER A 31 15.44 1.04 0.31
C SER A 31 16.84 0.91 -0.30
N TYR A 32 17.67 1.95 -0.18
CA TYR A 32 19.11 1.86 -0.41
C TYR A 32 19.88 2.49 0.77
N PRO A 33 20.77 1.76 1.46
CA PRO A 33 21.01 0.32 1.34
C PRO A 33 19.76 -0.54 1.65
N THR A 34 19.75 -1.79 1.18
CA THR A 34 18.66 -2.75 1.39
C THR A 34 18.69 -3.34 2.82
N ALA A 35 17.57 -3.89 3.28
CA ALA A 35 17.41 -4.37 4.66
C ALA A 35 18.35 -5.53 5.07
N ASP A 36 18.88 -6.30 4.12
CA ASP A 36 19.93 -7.31 4.37
C ASP A 36 21.28 -6.68 4.78
N ARG A 37 21.39 -5.35 4.73
CA ARG A 37 22.53 -4.57 5.23
C ARG A 37 22.32 -4.04 6.65
N PHE A 38 21.15 -4.25 7.25
CA PHE A 38 20.93 -3.89 8.66
C PHE A 38 21.68 -4.88 9.55
N VAL A 39 22.50 -4.35 10.45
CA VAL A 39 23.35 -5.12 11.35
C VAL A 39 23.14 -4.67 12.78
N GLU A 40 23.39 -5.56 13.74
CA GLU A 40 23.22 -5.31 15.18
C GLU A 40 24.23 -4.30 15.74
N ALA A 41 25.20 -3.84 14.93
CA ALA A 41 26.12 -2.76 15.31
C ALA A 41 25.44 -1.38 15.43
N PHE A 42 24.25 -1.20 14.82
CA PHE A 42 23.47 0.02 15.02
C PHE A 42 22.85 0.02 16.41
N SER A 43 23.30 0.93 17.26
CA SER A 43 23.01 0.95 18.70
C SER A 43 21.84 1.89 19.05
N PRO A 44 21.30 1.78 20.28
CA PRO A 44 20.35 2.76 20.80
C PRO A 44 20.88 4.21 20.79
N ASP A 45 22.19 4.41 20.97
CA ASP A 45 22.81 5.73 20.95
C ASP A 45 22.83 6.32 19.54
N ASP A 46 23.12 5.50 18.51
CA ASP A 46 23.03 5.91 17.11
C ASP A 46 21.60 6.36 16.76
N TYR A 47 20.60 5.61 17.24
CA TYR A 47 19.21 5.96 17.04
C TYR A 47 18.83 7.28 17.72
N ALA A 48 19.21 7.46 18.99
CA ALA A 48 18.96 8.69 19.73
C ALA A 48 19.66 9.89 19.08
N GLN A 49 20.86 9.71 18.54
CA GLN A 49 21.57 10.74 17.78
C GLN A 49 20.82 11.12 16.50
N ALA A 50 20.31 10.15 15.73
CA ALA A 50 19.51 10.41 14.54
C ALA A 50 18.22 11.19 14.86
N LEU A 51 17.54 10.85 15.96
CA LEU A 51 16.37 11.58 16.45
C LEU A 51 16.72 13.02 16.88
N LYS A 52 17.83 13.23 17.60
CA LYS A 52 18.31 14.58 17.96
C LYS A 52 18.66 15.41 16.72
N GLN A 53 19.31 14.81 15.72
CA GLN A 53 19.58 15.45 14.44
C GLN A 53 18.29 15.82 13.70
N ARG A 54 17.25 14.97 13.77
CA ARG A 54 15.93 15.30 13.21
C ARG A 54 15.25 16.47 13.92
N ARG A 55 15.53 16.69 15.20
CA ARG A 55 14.98 17.81 15.98
C ARG A 55 15.63 19.15 15.64
N SER A 56 16.96 19.19 15.55
CA SER A 56 17.72 20.46 15.51
C SER A 56 18.74 20.57 14.38
N GLY A 57 18.88 19.57 13.52
CA GLY A 57 19.77 19.60 12.37
C GLY A 57 19.16 20.28 11.14
N ALA A 58 19.96 20.46 10.08
CA ALA A 58 19.50 21.07 8.83
C ALA A 58 18.28 20.35 8.22
N ALA A 59 18.18 19.02 8.38
CA ALA A 59 17.02 18.23 7.96
C ALA A 59 15.74 18.60 8.72
N ALA A 60 15.84 19.06 9.97
CA ALA A 60 14.70 19.49 10.77
C ALA A 60 13.98 20.71 10.17
N LEU A 61 14.77 21.61 9.59
CA LEU A 61 14.30 22.84 8.96
C LEU A 61 13.82 22.63 7.51
N ALA A 62 14.32 21.58 6.86
CA ALA A 62 14.13 21.36 5.43
C ALA A 62 13.10 20.28 5.07
N LEU A 63 12.85 19.29 5.96
CA LEU A 63 12.05 18.11 5.63
C LEU A 63 10.88 17.93 6.60
N PRO A 64 9.67 17.64 6.09
CA PRO A 64 8.53 17.35 6.95
C PRO A 64 8.68 15.99 7.67
N LEU A 65 7.88 15.75 8.72
CA LEU A 65 7.84 14.46 9.40
C LEU A 65 6.75 13.57 8.80
N SER A 66 7.10 12.32 8.51
CA SER A 66 6.17 11.25 8.13
C SER A 66 6.15 10.19 9.22
N LEU A 67 4.96 9.70 9.56
CA LEU A 67 4.74 8.63 10.52
C LEU A 67 4.21 7.39 9.83
N TYR A 68 4.82 6.24 10.11
CA TYR A 68 4.28 4.92 9.79
C TYR A 68 3.96 4.20 11.09
N VAL A 69 2.73 3.71 11.23
CA VAL A 69 2.33 2.88 12.37
C VAL A 69 1.93 1.51 11.84
N HIS A 70 2.64 0.49 12.30
CA HIS A 70 2.39 -0.88 11.90
C HIS A 70 1.32 -1.52 12.81
N ILE A 71 0.18 -1.90 12.27
CA ILE A 71 -0.84 -2.68 13.00
C ILE A 71 -0.76 -4.13 12.52
N PRO A 72 -0.16 -5.05 13.30
CA PRO A 72 0.21 -6.36 12.77
C PRO A 72 -0.99 -7.32 12.66
N PHE A 73 -2.15 -7.01 13.22
CA PHE A 73 -3.22 -7.99 13.38
C PHE A 73 -4.04 -8.21 12.11
N CYS A 74 -4.47 -9.45 11.86
CA CYS A 74 -5.48 -9.75 10.86
C CYS A 74 -6.48 -10.79 11.38
N GLU A 75 -7.75 -10.60 11.05
CA GLU A 75 -8.84 -11.55 11.36
C GLU A 75 -8.67 -12.91 10.68
N SER A 76 -8.25 -12.87 9.41
CA SER A 76 -8.21 -14.04 8.55
C SER A 76 -6.89 -14.16 7.82
N LEU A 77 -6.43 -15.40 7.70
CA LEU A 77 -5.18 -15.74 7.03
C LEU A 77 -5.39 -15.82 5.51
N CYS A 78 -4.87 -14.83 4.78
CA CYS A 78 -4.77 -14.90 3.32
C CYS A 78 -3.53 -15.74 2.94
N TYR A 79 -3.69 -16.75 2.09
CA TYR A 79 -2.62 -17.72 1.84
C TYR A 79 -1.44 -17.13 1.07
N TYR A 80 -1.67 -16.10 0.25
CA TYR A 80 -0.60 -15.42 -0.49
C TYR A 80 0.29 -14.53 0.40
N CYS A 81 -0.20 -14.10 1.58
CA CYS A 81 0.33 -12.95 2.29
C CYS A 81 1.75 -13.17 2.85
N ALA A 82 2.63 -12.22 2.51
CA ALA A 82 4.03 -12.15 2.95
C ALA A 82 4.31 -10.99 3.92
N CYS A 83 3.28 -10.24 4.33
CA CYS A 83 3.43 -9.10 5.23
C CYS A 83 3.87 -9.56 6.64
N ASN A 84 4.50 -8.65 7.38
CA ASN A 84 4.63 -8.82 8.82
C ASN A 84 3.23 -8.68 9.43
N LYS A 85 2.76 -9.75 10.08
CA LYS A 85 1.40 -9.85 10.61
C LYS A 85 1.28 -10.94 11.67
N ILE A 86 0.20 -10.87 12.44
CA ILE A 86 -0.23 -11.81 13.46
C ILE A 86 -1.71 -12.12 13.18
N ILE A 87 -2.01 -13.37 12.84
CA ILE A 87 -3.40 -13.80 12.67
C ILE A 87 -3.99 -14.10 14.04
N THR A 88 -5.08 -13.41 14.40
CA THR A 88 -5.72 -13.61 15.69
C THR A 88 -7.16 -13.13 15.66
N LYS A 89 -8.03 -13.76 16.48
CA LYS A 89 -9.39 -13.30 16.78
C LYS A 89 -9.50 -12.68 18.18
N HIS A 90 -8.37 -12.56 18.88
CA HIS A 90 -8.28 -12.07 20.24
C HIS A 90 -8.04 -10.56 20.21
N HIS A 91 -9.13 -9.78 20.22
CA HIS A 91 -9.04 -8.31 20.17
C HIS A 91 -8.40 -7.68 21.41
N ASP A 92 -8.35 -8.37 22.55
CA ASP A 92 -7.61 -7.93 23.75
C ASP A 92 -6.11 -7.69 23.49
N LYS A 93 -5.56 -8.30 22.43
CA LYS A 93 -4.18 -8.06 21.98
C LYS A 93 -3.99 -6.67 21.40
N ALA A 94 -5.02 -6.08 20.77
CA ALA A 94 -4.95 -4.73 20.23
C ALA A 94 -4.80 -3.69 21.36
N ALA A 95 -5.61 -3.77 22.41
CA ALA A 95 -5.46 -2.92 23.60
C ALA A 95 -4.06 -3.03 24.22
N SER A 96 -3.50 -4.24 24.30
CA SER A 96 -2.14 -4.43 24.80
C SER A 96 -1.08 -3.83 23.88
N TYR A 97 -1.26 -3.96 22.57
CA TYR A 97 -0.39 -3.35 21.57
C TYR A 97 -0.40 -1.82 21.64
N LEU A 98 -1.58 -1.19 21.76
CA LEU A 98 -1.71 0.26 21.88
C LEU A 98 -1.01 0.81 23.14
N ARG A 99 -1.05 0.08 24.27
CA ARG A 99 -0.29 0.48 25.48
C ARG A 99 1.23 0.47 25.25
N TYR A 100 1.76 -0.48 24.49
CA TYR A 100 3.19 -0.50 24.15
C TYR A 100 3.54 0.57 23.12
N LEU A 101 2.67 0.79 22.12
CA LEU A 101 2.84 1.85 21.14
C LEU A 101 2.85 3.24 21.81
N ALA A 102 2.03 3.47 22.84
CA ALA A 102 2.08 4.70 23.62
C ALA A 102 3.45 4.91 24.28
N ARG A 103 4.01 3.87 24.90
CA ARG A 103 5.36 3.94 25.49
C ARG A 103 6.44 4.19 24.43
N GLU A 104 6.31 3.57 23.27
CA GLU A 104 7.23 3.79 22.14
C GLU A 104 7.16 5.25 21.65
N VAL A 105 5.96 5.81 21.51
CA VAL A 105 5.78 7.22 21.18
C VAL A 105 6.43 8.13 22.24
N ASP A 106 6.25 7.84 23.53
CA ASP A 106 6.89 8.60 24.62
C ASP A 106 8.42 8.57 24.52
N LEU A 107 9.00 7.41 24.16
CA LEU A 107 10.44 7.27 23.93
C LEU A 107 10.92 8.11 22.74
N HIS A 108 10.16 8.15 21.65
CA HIS A 108 10.50 9.00 20.50
C HIS A 108 10.41 10.48 20.85
N THR A 109 9.29 10.93 21.44
CA THR A 109 9.05 12.35 21.76
C THR A 109 10.00 12.87 22.84
N ALA A 110 10.50 12.02 23.73
CA ALA A 110 11.58 12.38 24.66
C ALA A 110 12.86 12.83 23.92
N GLN A 111 13.14 12.29 22.73
CA GLN A 111 14.32 12.64 21.93
C GLN A 111 14.04 13.76 20.92
N ILE A 112 12.98 13.62 20.10
CA ILE A 112 12.65 14.57 19.03
C ILE A 112 11.89 15.81 19.51
N GLY A 113 11.38 15.79 20.75
CA GLY A 113 10.47 16.79 21.28
C GLY A 113 9.02 16.56 20.84
N MET A 114 8.07 17.05 21.65
CA MET A 114 6.66 17.04 21.30
C MET A 114 6.31 18.10 20.25
N GLY A 115 5.19 17.92 19.56
CA GLY A 115 4.60 18.92 18.68
C GLY A 115 5.27 19.05 17.30
N GLN A 116 6.16 18.12 16.94
CA GLN A 116 6.73 18.06 15.59
C GLN A 116 5.62 17.99 14.53
N VAL A 117 5.80 18.73 13.43
CA VAL A 117 4.78 18.84 12.38
C VAL A 117 4.81 17.62 11.47
N VAL A 118 3.70 16.88 11.45
CA VAL A 118 3.48 15.68 10.64
C VAL A 118 2.68 16.05 9.40
N THR A 119 3.27 15.86 8.22
CA THR A 119 2.59 16.05 6.94
C THR A 119 2.10 14.74 6.33
N GLN A 120 2.55 13.60 6.85
CA GLN A 120 2.11 12.29 6.37
C GLN A 120 1.95 11.29 7.52
N LEU A 121 0.85 10.54 7.50
CA LEU A 121 0.59 9.38 8.34
C LEU A 121 0.20 8.22 7.43
N HIS A 122 0.77 7.06 7.69
CA HIS A 122 0.31 5.82 7.10
C HIS A 122 0.11 4.75 8.18
N LEU A 123 -1.13 4.31 8.32
CA LEU A 123 -1.49 3.15 9.12
C LEU A 123 -1.50 1.94 8.18
N GLY A 124 -0.58 1.00 8.37
CA GLY A 124 -0.47 -0.19 7.52
C GLY A 124 -0.09 -1.45 8.31
N GLY A 125 0.18 -2.54 7.62
CA GLY A 125 0.82 -3.72 8.20
C GLY A 125 0.07 -5.03 7.92
N GLY A 126 -0.61 -5.55 8.94
CA GLY A 126 -1.56 -6.64 8.77
C GLY A 126 -2.89 -6.10 8.25
N SER A 127 -3.69 -5.57 9.17
CA SER A 127 -4.93 -4.86 8.86
C SER A 127 -5.17 -3.81 9.96
N PRO A 128 -4.88 -2.51 9.68
CA PRO A 128 -5.20 -1.43 10.61
C PRO A 128 -6.67 -1.41 11.04
N THR A 129 -7.56 -1.85 10.14
CA THR A 129 -9.00 -1.97 10.36
C THR A 129 -9.40 -3.19 11.20
N PHE A 130 -8.42 -3.94 11.75
CA PHE A 130 -8.62 -4.86 12.87
C PHE A 130 -8.95 -4.11 14.17
N LEU A 131 -8.41 -2.91 14.36
CA LEU A 131 -8.73 -2.07 15.52
C LEU A 131 -10.22 -1.69 15.48
N SER A 132 -10.87 -1.72 16.63
CA SER A 132 -12.21 -1.16 16.79
C SER A 132 -12.23 0.36 16.60
N ASP A 133 -13.41 0.96 16.42
CA ASP A 133 -13.54 2.42 16.32
C ASP A 133 -13.03 3.15 17.57
N VAL A 134 -13.19 2.55 18.75
CA VAL A 134 -12.67 3.07 20.01
C VAL A 134 -11.15 3.07 20.01
N GLU A 135 -10.53 1.97 19.58
CA GLU A 135 -9.08 1.82 19.51
C GLU A 135 -8.44 2.71 18.42
N LEU A 136 -9.12 2.91 17.29
CA LEU A 136 -8.69 3.88 16.27
C LEU A 136 -8.73 5.32 16.81
N ARG A 137 -9.79 5.67 17.55
CA ARG A 137 -9.88 6.97 18.24
C ARG A 137 -8.78 7.13 19.28
N GLU A 138 -8.48 6.09 20.05
CA GLU A 138 -7.38 6.07 21.02
C GLU A 138 -6.02 6.29 20.34
N LEU A 139 -5.72 5.55 19.28
CA LEU A 139 -4.50 5.66 18.49
C LEU A 139 -4.32 7.09 17.95
N MET A 140 -5.34 7.60 17.26
CA MET A 140 -5.27 8.94 16.66
C MET A 140 -5.18 10.04 17.73
N ALA A 141 -5.88 9.91 18.85
CA ALA A 141 -5.76 10.84 19.96
C ALA A 141 -4.34 10.80 20.56
N MET A 142 -3.74 9.61 20.73
CA MET A 142 -2.37 9.46 21.20
C MET A 142 -1.36 10.13 20.27
N LEU A 143 -1.49 9.94 18.95
CA LEU A 143 -0.62 10.60 17.98
C LEU A 143 -0.80 12.12 18.01
N ARG A 144 -2.04 12.62 18.02
CA ARG A 144 -2.33 14.07 18.05
C ARG A 144 -1.93 14.75 19.36
N ARG A 145 -1.87 14.03 20.49
CA ARG A 145 -1.32 14.56 21.75
C ARG A 145 0.19 14.80 21.66
N ASN A 146 0.88 14.01 20.84
CA ASN A 146 2.35 14.00 20.76
C ASN A 146 2.89 14.79 19.55
N PHE A 147 2.11 14.91 18.49
CA PHE A 147 2.51 15.51 17.21
C PHE A 147 1.48 16.51 16.69
N SER A 148 1.95 17.50 15.93
CA SER A 148 1.09 18.50 15.28
C SER A 148 0.79 18.06 13.86
N PHE A 149 -0.47 17.79 13.54
CA PHE A 149 -0.87 17.36 12.20
C PHE A 149 -1.11 18.58 11.31
N ALA A 150 -0.34 18.68 10.22
CA ALA A 150 -0.45 19.77 9.25
C ALA A 150 -1.84 19.79 8.56
N PRO A 151 -2.48 20.97 8.40
CA PRO A 151 -3.63 21.10 7.51
C PRO A 151 -3.28 20.64 6.10
N GLY A 152 -4.15 19.81 5.49
CA GLY A 152 -3.90 19.23 4.16
C GLY A 152 -2.80 18.16 4.11
N GLY A 153 -2.35 17.64 5.26
CA GLY A 153 -1.44 16.49 5.30
C GLY A 153 -2.06 15.21 4.72
N GLU A 154 -1.21 14.27 4.30
CA GLU A 154 -1.62 13.00 3.71
C GLU A 154 -1.79 11.93 4.81
N TYR A 155 -3.03 11.62 5.17
CA TYR A 155 -3.34 10.71 6.28
C TYR A 155 -4.07 9.49 5.76
N SER A 156 -3.34 8.37 5.69
CA SER A 156 -3.72 7.17 4.98
C SER A 156 -3.85 5.95 5.88
N ILE A 157 -4.74 5.04 5.49
CA ILE A 157 -4.96 3.75 6.16
C ILE A 157 -5.16 2.63 5.13
N GLU A 158 -4.55 1.47 5.38
CA GLU A 158 -4.86 0.23 4.66
C GLU A 158 -6.16 -0.40 5.18
N VAL A 159 -7.03 -0.80 4.25
CA VAL A 159 -8.38 -1.30 4.50
C VAL A 159 -8.54 -2.70 3.93
N ASP A 160 -8.93 -3.63 4.81
CA ASP A 160 -9.52 -4.89 4.37
C ASP A 160 -11.02 -4.66 4.11
N PRO A 161 -11.51 -4.73 2.86
CA PRO A 161 -12.92 -4.44 2.55
C PRO A 161 -13.90 -5.38 3.26
N ARG A 162 -13.43 -6.51 3.80
CA ARG A 162 -14.25 -7.48 4.54
C ARG A 162 -14.59 -7.04 5.97
N THR A 163 -13.86 -6.06 6.52
CA THR A 163 -13.98 -5.63 7.93
C THR A 163 -14.50 -4.21 8.08
N VAL A 164 -14.88 -3.57 6.98
CA VAL A 164 -15.29 -2.16 6.93
C VAL A 164 -16.67 -2.03 6.29
N ASP A 165 -17.48 -1.16 6.88
CA ASP A 165 -18.76 -0.70 6.35
C ASP A 165 -18.77 0.84 6.21
N GLU A 166 -19.90 1.40 5.79
CA GLU A 166 -20.04 2.85 5.60
C GLU A 166 -19.87 3.63 6.91
N ALA A 167 -20.37 3.11 8.04
CA ALA A 167 -20.25 3.75 9.34
C ALA A 167 -18.78 3.82 9.80
N ARG A 168 -18.00 2.79 9.51
CA ARG A 168 -16.56 2.76 9.73
C ARG A 168 -15.83 3.80 8.86
N LEU A 169 -16.20 3.94 7.59
CA LEU A 169 -15.63 4.98 6.72
C LEU A 169 -15.90 6.39 7.27
N GLU A 170 -17.08 6.62 7.86
CA GLU A 170 -17.39 7.88 8.52
C GLU A 170 -16.52 8.13 9.75
N THR A 171 -16.31 7.10 10.58
CA THR A 171 -15.39 7.22 11.72
C THR A 171 -13.97 7.56 11.25
N LEU A 172 -13.47 6.91 10.19
CA LEU A 172 -12.15 7.21 9.63
C LEU A 172 -12.04 8.67 9.15
N ALA A 173 -13.06 9.18 8.46
CA ALA A 173 -13.10 10.58 8.02
C ALA A 173 -13.11 11.55 9.22
N GLN A 174 -13.89 11.27 10.26
CA GLN A 174 -13.91 12.07 11.50
C GLN A 174 -12.56 12.10 12.24
N LEU A 175 -11.75 11.03 12.10
CA LEU A 175 -10.40 10.98 12.64
C LEU A 175 -9.38 11.83 11.84
N GLY A 176 -9.80 12.33 10.68
CA GLY A 176 -9.00 13.09 9.74
C GLY A 176 -8.18 12.21 8.79
N ILE A 177 -8.50 10.91 8.68
CA ILE A 177 -7.99 10.10 7.58
C ILE A 177 -8.65 10.61 6.29
N ASN A 178 -7.83 10.86 5.27
CA ASN A 178 -8.30 11.40 4.00
C ASN A 178 -7.86 10.57 2.79
N ARG A 179 -7.11 9.47 3.00
CA ARG A 179 -6.72 8.53 1.94
C ARG A 179 -6.91 7.08 2.37
N LEU A 180 -7.29 6.22 1.43
CA LEU A 180 -7.57 4.80 1.67
C LEU A 180 -6.79 3.92 0.70
N SER A 181 -6.30 2.77 1.17
CA SER A 181 -5.77 1.70 0.32
C SER A 181 -6.57 0.41 0.53
N PHE A 182 -7.30 -0.04 -0.49
CA PHE A 182 -8.11 -1.26 -0.40
C PHE A 182 -7.35 -2.48 -0.90
N GLY A 183 -7.24 -3.50 -0.06
CA GLY A 183 -6.68 -4.80 -0.45
C GLY A 183 -7.66 -5.63 -1.28
N VAL A 184 -7.72 -5.42 -2.60
CA VAL A 184 -8.64 -6.13 -3.51
C VAL A 184 -8.04 -7.45 -3.99
N GLN A 185 -6.81 -7.41 -4.46
CA GLN A 185 -6.02 -8.53 -4.99
C GLN A 185 -6.55 -9.12 -6.29
N ASP A 186 -7.79 -9.62 -6.26
CA ASP A 186 -8.52 -10.15 -7.42
C ASP A 186 -10.04 -10.14 -7.15
N PHE A 187 -10.84 -9.99 -8.20
CA PHE A 187 -12.30 -10.13 -8.16
C PHE A 187 -12.81 -11.51 -8.57
N ASP A 188 -11.97 -12.36 -9.17
CA ASP A 188 -12.37 -13.70 -9.59
C ASP A 188 -12.64 -14.60 -8.35
N PRO A 189 -13.88 -15.12 -8.18
CA PRO A 189 -14.23 -15.93 -7.02
C PRO A 189 -13.39 -17.21 -6.86
N ALA A 190 -12.88 -17.79 -7.96
CA ALA A 190 -12.06 -18.99 -7.89
C ALA A 190 -10.68 -18.66 -7.29
N VAL A 191 -10.08 -17.53 -7.72
CA VAL A 191 -8.82 -17.02 -7.17
C VAL A 191 -8.99 -16.67 -5.69
N GLN A 192 -10.05 -15.94 -5.35
CA GLN A 192 -10.38 -15.57 -3.96
C GLN A 192 -10.52 -16.79 -3.04
N LYS A 193 -11.21 -17.83 -3.50
CA LYS A 193 -11.34 -19.09 -2.75
C LYS A 193 -9.99 -19.79 -2.59
N ALA A 194 -9.20 -19.89 -3.68
CA ALA A 194 -7.88 -20.52 -3.67
C ALA A 194 -6.89 -19.85 -2.72
N VAL A 195 -7.03 -18.54 -2.47
CA VAL A 195 -6.17 -17.80 -1.54
C VAL A 195 -6.81 -17.47 -0.19
N HIS A 196 -8.00 -18.00 0.08
CA HIS A 196 -8.74 -17.80 1.33
C HIS A 196 -9.05 -16.32 1.65
N ARG A 197 -9.50 -15.59 0.62
CA ARG A 197 -9.86 -14.17 0.69
C ARG A 197 -11.13 -13.87 -0.12
N VAL A 198 -12.26 -14.44 0.29
CA VAL A 198 -13.56 -14.18 -0.35
C VAL A 198 -14.04 -12.77 -0.01
N GLN A 199 -14.29 -11.98 -1.05
CA GLN A 199 -14.74 -10.58 -1.00
C GLN A 199 -15.43 -10.21 -2.33
N PRO A 200 -16.77 -10.24 -2.41
CA PRO A 200 -17.48 -9.96 -3.65
C PRO A 200 -17.16 -8.56 -4.22
N ALA A 201 -17.02 -8.45 -5.53
CA ALA A 201 -16.71 -7.17 -6.19
C ALA A 201 -17.72 -6.06 -5.83
N GLN A 202 -19.01 -6.38 -5.78
CA GLN A 202 -20.07 -5.44 -5.44
C GLN A 202 -19.85 -4.77 -4.07
N GLN A 203 -19.32 -5.49 -3.08
CA GLN A 203 -19.00 -4.95 -1.76
C GLN A 203 -17.90 -3.90 -1.86
N VAL A 204 -16.84 -4.17 -2.64
CA VAL A 204 -15.74 -3.21 -2.86
C VAL A 204 -16.24 -1.98 -3.62
N PHE A 205 -17.08 -2.16 -4.63
CA PHE A 205 -17.67 -1.04 -5.38
C PHE A 205 -18.49 -0.12 -4.48
N ALA A 206 -19.36 -0.69 -3.64
CA ALA A 206 -20.15 0.09 -2.68
C ALA A 206 -19.27 0.84 -1.67
N LEU A 207 -18.19 0.22 -1.17
CA LEU A 207 -17.26 0.88 -0.25
C LEU A 207 -16.48 2.02 -0.91
N VAL A 208 -16.03 1.86 -2.14
CA VAL A 208 -15.33 2.93 -2.88
C VAL A 208 -16.29 4.09 -3.19
N GLU A 209 -17.53 3.81 -3.57
CA GLU A 209 -18.56 4.83 -3.76
C GLU A 209 -18.83 5.61 -2.47
N ALA A 210 -19.04 4.89 -1.36
CA ALA A 210 -19.23 5.50 -0.04
C ALA A 210 -18.02 6.33 0.40
N ALA A 211 -16.79 5.85 0.15
CA ALA A 211 -15.57 6.60 0.43
C ALA A 211 -15.51 7.91 -0.37
N ARG A 212 -15.82 7.88 -1.66
CA ARG A 212 -15.89 9.10 -2.48
C ARG A 212 -16.95 10.08 -1.97
N ALA A 213 -18.13 9.58 -1.61
CA ALA A 213 -19.21 10.41 -1.08
C ALA A 213 -18.83 11.11 0.24
N LYS A 214 -17.94 10.51 1.03
CA LYS A 214 -17.38 11.09 2.26
C LYS A 214 -16.14 11.96 2.04
N GLY A 215 -15.73 12.20 0.79
CA GLY A 215 -14.64 13.10 0.44
C GLY A 215 -13.24 12.51 0.64
N PHE A 216 -13.09 11.18 0.71
CA PHE A 216 -11.76 10.58 0.66
C PHE A 216 -11.10 10.85 -0.70
N GLU A 217 -9.83 11.27 -0.65
CA GLU A 217 -8.99 11.51 -1.81
C GLU A 217 -8.06 10.31 -2.05
N SER A 218 -7.50 10.21 -3.26
CA SER A 218 -6.46 9.24 -3.62
C SER A 218 -6.76 7.80 -3.14
N ILE A 219 -7.93 7.26 -3.51
CA ILE A 219 -8.31 5.87 -3.22
C ILE A 219 -7.40 4.94 -4.02
N ASN A 220 -6.57 4.17 -3.32
CA ASN A 220 -5.72 3.13 -3.89
C ASN A 220 -6.40 1.76 -3.85
N VAL A 221 -6.12 0.93 -4.86
CA VAL A 221 -6.45 -0.48 -4.87
C VAL A 221 -5.20 -1.32 -5.10
N ASP A 222 -4.98 -2.29 -4.21
CA ASP A 222 -3.93 -3.29 -4.37
C ASP A 222 -4.44 -4.47 -5.20
N LEU A 223 -3.68 -4.87 -6.20
CA LEU A 223 -3.92 -6.03 -7.07
C LEU A 223 -2.71 -6.95 -7.04
N ILE A 224 -2.94 -8.25 -7.25
CA ILE A 224 -1.87 -9.22 -7.35
C ILE A 224 -2.06 -10.08 -8.59
N TYR A 225 -1.08 -10.10 -9.48
CA TYR A 225 -1.02 -11.05 -10.58
C TYR A 225 -0.06 -12.21 -10.27
N GLY A 226 -0.33 -13.38 -10.85
CA GLY A 226 0.39 -14.62 -10.58
C GLY A 226 -0.16 -15.45 -9.41
N LEU A 227 -1.35 -15.15 -8.88
CA LEU A 227 -2.06 -15.95 -7.87
C LEU A 227 -2.60 -17.27 -8.47
N PRO A 228 -2.88 -18.30 -7.64
CA PRO A 228 -3.47 -19.55 -8.14
C PRO A 228 -4.81 -19.30 -8.84
N GLN A 229 -5.12 -20.13 -9.84
CA GLN A 229 -6.32 -20.06 -10.69
C GLN A 229 -6.37 -18.89 -11.68
N GLN A 230 -5.37 -17.99 -11.68
CA GLN A 230 -5.33 -16.92 -12.67
C GLN A 230 -4.87 -17.42 -14.05
N SER A 231 -5.58 -17.02 -15.09
CA SER A 231 -5.10 -16.94 -16.48
C SER A 231 -5.07 -15.49 -16.96
N PRO A 232 -4.33 -15.16 -18.05
CA PRO A 232 -4.37 -13.83 -18.65
C PRO A 232 -5.79 -13.34 -18.93
N GLU A 233 -6.68 -14.22 -19.41
CA GLU A 233 -8.08 -13.92 -19.71
C GLU A 233 -8.90 -13.68 -18.44
N SER A 234 -8.63 -14.41 -17.35
CA SER A 234 -9.28 -14.14 -16.06
C SER A 234 -8.85 -12.80 -15.49
N PHE A 235 -7.56 -12.47 -15.60
CA PHE A 235 -7.04 -11.22 -15.06
C PHE A 235 -7.52 -10.02 -15.88
N ASP A 236 -7.71 -10.17 -17.18
CA ASP A 236 -8.36 -9.16 -18.02
C ASP A 236 -9.79 -8.82 -17.56
N ARG A 237 -10.56 -9.81 -17.08
CA ARG A 237 -11.88 -9.54 -16.49
C ARG A 237 -11.76 -8.72 -15.21
N THR A 238 -10.81 -9.07 -14.34
CA THR A 238 -10.52 -8.31 -13.12
C THR A 238 -10.09 -6.88 -13.44
N LEU A 239 -9.23 -6.69 -14.45
CA LEU A 239 -8.81 -5.37 -14.92
C LEU A 239 -9.99 -4.55 -15.47
N ALA A 240 -10.90 -5.16 -16.24
CA ALA A 240 -12.10 -4.48 -16.72
C ALA A 240 -12.97 -3.95 -15.57
N GLN A 241 -13.13 -4.73 -14.50
CA GLN A 241 -13.82 -4.29 -13.28
C GLN A 241 -13.04 -3.18 -12.56
N ILE A 242 -11.71 -3.22 -12.52
CA ILE A 242 -10.89 -2.16 -11.93
C ILE A 242 -10.98 -0.85 -12.72
N VAL A 243 -11.01 -0.93 -14.06
CA VAL A 243 -11.24 0.24 -14.92
C VAL A 243 -12.61 0.84 -14.68
N GLN A 244 -13.64 0.00 -14.48
CA GLN A 244 -14.99 0.44 -14.11
C GLN A 244 -15.03 1.09 -12.71
N LEU A 245 -14.37 0.49 -11.72
CA LEU A 245 -14.25 1.02 -10.36
C LEU A 245 -13.53 2.38 -10.34
N ARG A 246 -12.56 2.53 -11.24
CA ARG A 246 -11.76 3.73 -11.50
C ARG A 246 -11.07 4.31 -10.24
N PRO A 247 -10.36 3.50 -9.43
CA PRO A 247 -9.63 4.04 -8.28
C PRO A 247 -8.62 5.11 -8.71
N ASP A 248 -8.23 6.00 -7.81
CA ASP A 248 -7.28 7.06 -8.13
C ASP A 248 -5.86 6.51 -8.34
N ARG A 249 -5.54 5.43 -7.62
CA ARG A 249 -4.27 4.71 -7.69
C ARG A 249 -4.48 3.20 -7.75
N ILE A 250 -3.54 2.53 -8.39
CA ILE A 250 -3.47 1.07 -8.45
C ILE A 250 -2.04 0.65 -8.14
N ALA A 251 -1.88 -0.25 -7.17
CA ALA A 251 -0.64 -0.97 -6.93
C ALA A 251 -0.79 -2.41 -7.44
N LEU A 252 -0.08 -2.75 -8.51
CA LEU A 252 -0.14 -4.04 -9.19
C LEU A 252 1.09 -4.88 -8.84
N TYR A 253 0.96 -5.72 -7.82
CA TYR A 253 2.06 -6.54 -7.32
C TYR A 253 2.19 -7.87 -8.06
N ALA A 254 3.43 -8.30 -8.28
CA ALA A 254 3.75 -9.66 -8.69
C ALA A 254 3.68 -10.61 -7.48
N TYR A 255 2.99 -11.75 -7.61
CA TYR A 255 2.95 -12.74 -6.55
C TYR A 255 4.31 -13.42 -6.34
N ALA A 256 4.89 -13.22 -5.14
CA ALA A 256 6.11 -13.88 -4.69
C ALA A 256 5.78 -15.14 -3.85
N HIS A 257 5.99 -16.32 -4.44
CA HIS A 257 5.79 -17.62 -3.78
C HIS A 257 7.10 -18.11 -3.12
N LEU A 258 7.21 -17.92 -1.80
CA LEU A 258 8.34 -18.31 -0.95
C LEU A 258 7.83 -19.10 0.27
N PRO A 259 7.25 -20.30 0.09
CA PRO A 259 6.56 -21.07 1.15
C PRO A 259 7.47 -21.53 2.30
N GLU A 260 8.80 -21.52 2.10
CA GLU A 260 9.76 -21.79 3.17
C GLU A 260 9.89 -20.64 4.17
N ARG A 261 9.73 -19.40 3.68
CA ARG A 261 9.74 -18.21 4.51
C ARG A 261 8.33 -17.87 5.01
N PHE A 262 7.33 -17.98 4.13
CA PHE A 262 5.94 -17.62 4.42
C PHE A 262 5.06 -18.87 4.47
N LYS A 263 5.06 -19.53 5.62
CA LYS A 263 4.33 -20.79 5.88
C LYS A 263 2.87 -20.82 5.36
N PRO A 264 2.05 -19.74 5.42
CA PRO A 264 0.70 -19.75 4.86
C PRO A 264 0.63 -20.11 3.37
N GLN A 265 1.66 -19.79 2.59
CA GLN A 265 1.71 -20.07 1.16
C GLN A 265 1.79 -21.56 0.86
N ARG A 266 2.15 -22.41 1.83
CA ARG A 266 2.09 -23.89 1.70
C ARG A 266 0.67 -24.41 1.50
N ARG A 267 -0.36 -23.60 1.76
CA ARG A 267 -1.77 -23.93 1.51
C ARG A 267 -2.22 -23.64 0.08
N ILE A 268 -1.39 -22.99 -0.72
CA ILE A 268 -1.66 -22.76 -2.14
C ILE A 268 -1.29 -24.01 -2.93
N ASN A 269 -2.19 -24.48 -3.78
CA ASN A 269 -1.91 -25.54 -4.73
C ASN A 269 -0.97 -25.01 -5.83
N THR A 270 0.26 -25.52 -5.88
CA THR A 270 1.29 -25.05 -6.81
C THR A 270 0.97 -25.38 -8.26
N VAL A 271 0.17 -26.41 -8.54
CA VAL A 271 -0.28 -26.76 -9.88
C VAL A 271 -1.22 -25.70 -10.46
N GLU A 272 -1.89 -24.95 -9.60
CA GLU A 272 -2.81 -23.88 -9.99
C GLU A 272 -2.08 -22.55 -10.22
N LEU A 273 -0.77 -22.47 -9.96
CA LEU A 273 0.00 -21.27 -10.19
C LEU A 273 0.22 -21.03 -11.69
N PRO A 274 0.08 -19.79 -12.18
CA PRO A 274 0.31 -19.48 -13.58
C PRO A 274 1.78 -19.68 -13.95
N SER A 275 2.04 -20.13 -15.18
CA SER A 275 3.39 -20.22 -15.74
C SER A 275 4.07 -18.84 -15.82
N GLY A 276 5.40 -18.82 -15.93
CA GLY A 276 6.14 -17.56 -16.13
C GLY A 276 5.67 -16.79 -17.36
N SER A 277 5.40 -17.48 -18.47
CA SER A 277 4.85 -16.84 -19.69
C SER A 277 3.46 -16.24 -19.47
N ALA A 278 2.60 -16.90 -18.70
CA ALA A 278 1.29 -16.36 -18.34
C ALA A 278 1.42 -15.11 -17.46
N LYS A 279 2.34 -15.10 -16.48
CA LYS A 279 2.61 -13.93 -15.64
C LYS A 279 3.11 -12.73 -16.44
N ILE A 280 4.01 -12.96 -17.41
CA ILE A 280 4.48 -11.91 -18.32
C ILE A 280 3.33 -11.37 -19.18
N ALA A 281 2.47 -12.27 -19.69
CA ALA A 281 1.30 -11.86 -20.46
C ALA A 281 0.32 -11.03 -19.61
N MET A 282 0.05 -11.42 -18.37
CA MET A 282 -0.78 -10.65 -17.44
C MET A 282 -0.19 -9.25 -17.20
N LEU A 283 1.11 -9.14 -16.91
CA LEU A 283 1.77 -7.84 -16.70
C LEU A 283 1.67 -6.95 -17.95
N SER A 284 1.97 -7.51 -19.13
CA SER A 284 1.90 -6.79 -20.40
C SER A 284 0.47 -6.31 -20.71
N ARG A 285 -0.55 -7.16 -20.53
CA ARG A 285 -1.96 -6.81 -20.72
C ARG A 285 -2.43 -5.77 -19.70
N SER A 286 -1.96 -5.86 -18.47
CA SER A 286 -2.27 -4.88 -17.41
C SER A 286 -1.74 -3.49 -17.74
N LEU A 287 -0.48 -3.40 -18.18
CA LEU A 287 0.11 -2.14 -18.63
C LEU A 287 -0.72 -1.50 -19.74
N GLN A 288 -1.06 -2.28 -20.77
CA GLN A 288 -1.87 -1.81 -21.90
C GLN A 288 -3.27 -1.39 -21.47
N ALA A 289 -3.96 -2.19 -20.66
CA ALA A 289 -5.31 -1.92 -20.21
C ALA A 289 -5.39 -0.67 -19.32
N LEU A 290 -4.48 -0.52 -18.36
CA LEU A 290 -4.48 0.62 -17.45
C LEU A 290 -4.06 1.92 -18.15
N VAL A 291 -3.02 1.88 -18.99
CA VAL A 291 -2.63 3.05 -19.80
C VAL A 291 -3.75 3.43 -20.77
N GLY A 292 -4.36 2.44 -21.45
CA GLY A 292 -5.51 2.65 -22.33
C GLY A 292 -6.75 3.21 -21.62
N ALA A 293 -6.91 2.94 -20.32
CA ALA A 293 -7.97 3.51 -19.48
C ALA A 293 -7.65 4.92 -18.94
N GLY A 294 -6.49 5.48 -19.28
CA GLY A 294 -6.06 6.83 -18.92
C GLY A 294 -5.21 6.92 -17.65
N TYR A 295 -4.72 5.81 -17.10
CA TYR A 295 -3.76 5.85 -16.00
C TYR A 295 -2.35 6.18 -16.49
N VAL A 296 -1.64 6.96 -15.69
CA VAL A 296 -0.20 7.16 -15.84
C VAL A 296 0.51 6.02 -15.13
N TYR A 297 1.34 5.27 -15.85
CA TYR A 297 2.28 4.34 -15.23
C TYR A 297 3.32 5.18 -14.47
N VAL A 298 3.28 5.17 -13.14
CA VAL A 298 4.19 5.96 -12.29
C VAL A 298 5.57 5.27 -12.26
N GLY A 299 5.58 3.96 -12.09
CA GLY A 299 6.79 3.14 -12.10
C GLY A 299 6.66 1.93 -11.18
N MET A 300 7.48 0.91 -11.44
CA MET A 300 7.45 -0.38 -10.74
C MET A 300 6.07 -1.04 -10.86
N ASP A 301 5.30 -0.99 -9.77
CA ASP A 301 3.98 -1.57 -9.58
C ASP A 301 2.87 -0.50 -9.53
N HIS A 302 3.19 0.80 -9.64
CA HIS A 302 2.22 1.87 -9.37
C HIS A 302 1.68 2.55 -10.63
N PHE A 303 0.36 2.77 -10.64
CA PHE A 303 -0.40 3.54 -11.61
C PHE A 303 -1.25 4.58 -10.89
N ALA A 304 -1.45 5.73 -11.51
CA ALA A 304 -2.28 6.79 -10.93
C ALA A 304 -3.02 7.57 -12.01
N LEU A 305 -4.19 8.12 -11.69
CA LEU A 305 -4.89 9.03 -12.60
C LEU A 305 -4.07 10.31 -12.83
N PRO A 306 -4.20 11.00 -13.98
CA PRO A 306 -3.32 12.12 -14.35
C PRO A 306 -3.32 13.31 -13.37
N GLY A 307 -4.43 13.49 -12.64
CA GLY A 307 -4.61 14.52 -11.61
C GLY A 307 -4.08 14.14 -10.22
N ASP A 308 -3.73 12.87 -9.99
CA ASP A 308 -3.19 12.43 -8.71
C ASP A 308 -1.78 12.98 -8.46
N SER A 309 -1.46 13.25 -7.19
CA SER A 309 -0.18 13.87 -6.80
C SER A 309 1.05 13.09 -7.27
N LEU A 310 1.00 11.75 -7.38
CA LEU A 310 2.11 10.95 -7.91
C LEU A 310 2.35 11.18 -9.40
N ALA A 311 1.27 11.23 -10.20
CA ALA A 311 1.36 11.47 -11.63
C ALA A 311 1.84 12.92 -11.91
N VAL A 312 1.37 13.88 -11.12
CA VAL A 312 1.80 15.28 -11.17
C VAL A 312 3.29 15.39 -10.82
N ALA A 313 3.73 14.79 -9.71
CA ALA A 313 5.12 14.81 -9.28
C ALA A 313 6.07 14.16 -10.30
N LYS A 314 5.67 13.03 -10.89
CA LYS A 314 6.43 12.37 -11.96
C LYS A 314 6.65 13.29 -13.16
N ARG A 315 5.57 13.89 -13.68
CA ARG A 315 5.64 14.81 -14.83
C ARG A 315 6.53 16.03 -14.56
N GLN A 316 6.60 16.45 -13.30
CA GLN A 316 7.39 17.60 -12.87
C GLN A 316 8.84 17.24 -12.47
N GLY A 317 9.24 15.97 -12.55
CA GLY A 317 10.57 15.51 -12.13
C GLY A 317 10.82 15.61 -10.62
N ARG A 318 9.74 15.61 -9.82
CA ARG A 318 9.75 15.76 -8.35
C ARG A 318 9.19 14.54 -7.63
N LEU A 319 9.13 13.40 -8.31
CA LEU A 319 8.71 12.15 -7.68
C LEU A 319 9.83 11.69 -6.73
N HIS A 320 9.46 11.50 -5.47
CA HIS A 320 10.33 10.94 -4.46
C HIS A 320 9.97 9.47 -4.22
N ARG A 321 10.90 8.74 -3.64
CA ARG A 321 10.75 7.34 -3.29
C ARG A 321 10.62 7.17 -1.79
#